data_AF-B1WV12-F1
#
_entry.id   AF-B1WV12-F1
#
_cell.length_a   1.000
_cell.length_b   1.000
_cell.length_c   1.000
_cell.angle_alpha   90.00
_cell.angle_beta   90.00
_cell.angle_gamma   90.00
#
_symmetry.space_group_name_H-M   'P 1'
#
loop_
_entity.id
_entity.type
_entity.pdbx_description
1 polymer ?
#
loop_
_entity_poly.entity_id
_entity_poly.type
_entity_poly.pdbx_seq_one_letter_code
_entity_poly.pdbx_strand_id
1 'polypeptide(L)' 'MMSILKFTAKVNQGKIEIPDEYLKDLEEAQTVEIKINKPAKTAAVGIIGELIKNPLDCDNGIPLTREKTHER' A
#
# COMPACT_ATOMS: atom_id res chain seq x y z
N MET A 1 -13.73 -33.12 8.60
CA MET A 1 -13.38 -32.35 7.38
C MET A 1 -12.97 -30.96 7.88
N MET A 2 -11.77 -30.48 7.55
CA MET A 2 -11.26 -29.21 8.07
C MET A 2 -11.66 -28.09 7.10
N SER A 3 -12.57 -27.22 7.52
CA SER A 3 -13.06 -26.10 6.71
C SER A 3 -12.18 -24.88 6.98
N ILE A 4 -11.44 -24.42 5.97
CA ILE A 4 -10.55 -23.26 6.08
C ILE A 4 -11.28 -22.04 5.52
N LEU A 5 -11.67 -21.12 6.40
CA LEU A 5 -12.27 -19.84 6.05
C LEU A 5 -11.15 -18.80 5.81
N LYS A 6 -11.19 -18.11 4.66
CA LYS A 6 -10.21 -17.07 4.30
C LYS A 6 -10.94 -15.75 4.07
N PHE A 7 -10.56 -14.73 4.81
CA PHE A 7 -11.09 -13.38 4.66
C PHE A 7 -9.98 -12.33 4.69
N THR A 8 -10.32 -11.12 4.25
CA THR A 8 -9.42 -9.96 4.31
C THR A 8 -9.92 -9.00 5.38
N ALA A 9 -9.03 -8.61 6.29
CA ALA A 9 -9.31 -7.65 7.35
C ALA A 9 -8.47 -6.39 7.17
N LYS A 10 -9.00 -5.27 7.63
CA LYS A 10 -8.22 -4.01 7.68
C LYS A 10 -7.27 -4.04 8.86
N VAL A 11 -6.11 -3.42 8.69
CA VAL A 11 -5.17 -3.19 9.78
C VAL A 11 -5.20 -1.71 10.14
N ASN A 12 -5.61 -1.41 11.37
CA ASN A 12 -5.71 -0.05 11.88
C ASN A 12 -4.90 0.07 13.17
N GLN A 13 -3.90 0.96 13.18
CA GLN A 13 -2.99 1.16 14.31
C GLN A 13 -2.38 -0.13 14.88
N GLY A 14 -2.06 -1.10 14.01
CA GLY A 14 -1.49 -2.39 14.41
C GLY A 14 -2.51 -3.42 14.93
N LYS A 15 -3.80 -3.09 14.94
CA LYS A 15 -4.89 -4.01 15.25
C LYS A 15 -5.52 -4.52 13.95
N ILE A 16 -5.81 -5.82 13.90
CA ILE A 16 -6.56 -6.43 12.81
C ILE A 16 -8.04 -6.28 13.17
N GLU A 17 -8.78 -5.52 12.37
CA GLU A 17 -10.22 -5.34 12.53
C GLU A 17 -10.93 -6.45 11.75
N ILE A 18 -11.45 -7.43 12.48
CA ILE A 18 -12.20 -8.55 11.92
C ILE A 18 -13.62 -8.05 11.57
N PRO A 19 -14.09 -8.25 10.32
CA PRO A 19 -15.46 -7.90 9.95
C PRO A 19 -16.50 -8.72 10.73
N ASP A 20 -17.63 -8.09 11.07
CA ASP A 20 -18.69 -8.72 11.87
C ASP A 20 -19.24 -10.02 11.28
N GLU A 21 -19.24 -10.12 9.95
CA GLU A 21 -19.70 -11.31 9.21
C GLU A 21 -18.92 -12.59 9.55
N TYR A 22 -17.67 -12.46 10.03
CA TYR A 22 -16.81 -13.60 10.39
C TYR A 22 -16.67 -13.81 11.90
N LEU A 23 -17.32 -12.99 12.74
CA LEU A 23 -17.19 -13.11 14.20
C LEU A 23 -17.77 -14.45 14.71
N LYS A 24 -18.88 -14.90 14.14
CA LYS A 24 -19.49 -16.19 14.50
C LYS A 24 -18.56 -17.37 14.19
N ASP A 25 -17.97 -17.38 13.00
CA ASP A 25 -17.00 -18.41 12.63
C ASP A 25 -15.75 -18.39 13.53
N LEU A 26 -15.41 -17.23 14.11
CA LEU A 26 -14.31 -17.09 15.06
C LEU A 26 -14.64 -17.57 16.47
N GLU A 27 -15.88 -17.47 16.93
CA GLU A 27 -16.29 -18.00 18.25
C GLU A 27 -16.10 -19.51 18.33
N GLU A 28 -16.26 -20.20 17.20
CA GLU A 28 -16.09 -21.65 17.09
C GLU A 28 -14.63 -22.07 16.79
N ALA A 29 -13.74 -21.10 16.51
CA ALA A 29 -12.36 -21.36 16.13
C ALA A 29 -11.41 -21.44 17.33
N GLN A 30 -10.57 -22.48 17.38
CA GLN A 30 -9.58 -22.67 18.45
C GLN A 30 -8.24 -21.96 18.14
N THR A 31 -7.89 -21.85 16.86
CA THR A 31 -6.65 -21.25 16.37
C THR A 31 -6.87 -20.59 15.00
N VAL A 32 -6.10 -19.53 14.71
CA VAL A 32 -6.13 -18.82 13.42
C VAL A 32 -4.74 -18.73 12.81
N GLU A 33 -4.64 -18.88 11.49
CA GLU A 33 -3.42 -18.61 10.71
C GLU A 33 -3.56 -17.25 10.01
N ILE A 34 -2.56 -16.37 10.15
CA ILE A 34 -2.62 -14.99 9.64
C ILE A 34 -1.52 -14.78 8.59
N LYS A 35 -1.92 -14.35 7.39
CA LYS A 35 -0.99 -13.92 6.33
C LYS A 35 -1.03 -12.40 6.19
N ILE A 36 0.09 -11.72 6.47
CA ILE A 36 0.21 -10.27 6.39
C ILE A 36 0.85 -9.86 5.06
N ASN A 37 0.07 -9.23 4.18
CA ASN A 37 0.60 -8.62 2.95
C ASN A 37 1.06 -7.19 3.27
N LYS A 38 2.36 -6.98 3.42
CA LYS A 38 2.93 -5.64 3.58
C LYS A 38 3.12 -5.02 2.19
N PRO A 39 2.65 -3.79 1.93
CA PRO A 39 3.04 -3.10 0.70
C PRO A 39 4.56 -3.00 0.70
N ALA A 40 5.17 -3.31 -0.45
CA ALA A 40 6.59 -3.05 -0.61
C ALA A 40 6.81 -1.58 -0.31
N LYS A 41 7.65 -1.27 0.69
CA LYS A 41 8.18 0.09 0.80
C LYS A 41 9.02 0.28 -0.46
N THR A 42 8.47 0.89 -1.50
CA THR A 42 9.27 1.57 -2.51
C THR A 42 9.87 2.76 -1.78
N ALA A 43 10.90 2.50 -0.98
CA ALA A 43 11.78 3.56 -0.55
C ALA A 43 12.24 4.19 -1.86
N ALA A 44 11.90 5.45 -2.09
CA ALA A 44 12.53 6.19 -3.15
C ALA A 44 14.02 6.25 -2.76
N VAL A 45 14.78 5.28 -3.26
CA VAL A 45 16.20 5.09 -2.96
C VAL A 45 17.01 5.65 -4.11
N GLY A 46 18.14 6.27 -3.78
CA GLY A 46 19.00 6.94 -4.73
C GLY A 46 18.52 8.34 -5.11
N ILE A 47 19.17 8.90 -6.13
CA ILE A 47 19.10 10.31 -6.50
C ILE A 47 17.66 10.78 -6.75
N ILE A 48 16.81 9.94 -7.35
CA ILE A 48 15.40 10.28 -7.59
C ILE A 48 14.63 10.49 -6.27
N GLY A 49 14.89 9.67 -5.25
CA GLY A 49 14.25 9.83 -3.95
C GLY A 49 14.71 11.05 -3.17
N GLU A 50 15.97 11.46 -3.34
CA GLU A 50 16.49 12.70 -2.78
C GLU A 50 15.90 13.92 -3.49
N LEU A 51 15.80 13.87 -4.83
CA LEU A 51 15.22 14.96 -5.64
C LEU A 51 13.71 15.15 -5.43
N ILE A 52 12.96 14.08 -5.13
CA ILE A 52 11.54 14.20 -4.78
C ILE A 52 11.37 14.94 -3.44
N LYS A 53 12.26 14.72 -2.48
CA LYS A 53 12.21 15.36 -1.16
C LYS A 53 12.80 16.77 -1.16
N ASN A 54 13.83 16.98 -1.98
CA ASN A 54 14.55 18.23 -2.15
C ASN A 54 14.57 18.56 -3.66
N PRO A 55 13.47 19.11 -4.19
CA PRO A 55 13.42 19.50 -5.60
C PRO A 55 14.49 20.56 -5.87
N LEU A 56 15.23 20.41 -6.96
CA LEU A 56 16.16 21.42 -7.42
C LEU A 56 15.36 22.54 -8.11
N ASP A 57 15.54 23.77 -7.65
CA ASP A 57 15.06 24.95 -8.36
C ASP A 57 15.87 25.12 -9.65
N CYS A 58 15.27 24.70 -10.77
CA CYS A 58 15.81 24.97 -12.09
C CYS A 58 15.30 26.34 -12.55
N ASP A 59 16.10 27.39 -12.34
CA ASP A 59 15.80 28.79 -12.74
C ASP A 59 15.42 28.94 -14.23
N ASN A 60 15.85 27.99 -15.08
CA ASN A 60 15.60 27.98 -16.53
C ASN A 60 14.65 26.85 -16.98
N GLY A 61 13.89 26.25 -16.06
CA GLY A 61 12.94 25.19 -16.39
C GLY A 61 11.77 25.73 -17.22
N ILE A 62 11.85 25.67 -18.54
CA ILE A 62 10.69 25.95 -19.39
C ILE A 62 9.64 24.87 -19.09
N PRO A 63 8.47 25.21 -18.55
CA PRO A 63 7.42 24.21 -18.34
C PRO A 63 7.03 23.65 -19.71
N LEU A 64 7.27 22.35 -19.89
CA LEU A 64 6.80 21.62 -21.07
C LEU A 64 5.28 21.58 -20.99
N THR A 65 4.62 22.43 -21.78
CA THR A 65 3.18 22.32 -22.01
C THR A 65 2.91 21.01 -22.74
N ARG A 66 1.74 20.41 -22.50
CA ARG A 66 1.33 19.16 -23.17
C ARG A 66 1.50 19.22 -24.68
N GLU A 67 1.28 20.39 -25.28
CA GLU A 67 1.43 20.65 -26.71
C GLU A 67 2.87 20.40 -27.19
N LYS A 68 3.89 20.80 -26.43
CA LYS A 68 5.31 20.61 -26.79
C LYS A 68 5.81 19.17 -26.66
N THR A 69 5.14 18.34 -25.85
CA THR A 69 5.57 16.95 -25.61
C THR A 69 5.06 16.00 -26.70
N HIS A 70 4.02 16.39 -27.44
CA HIS A 70 3.36 15.55 -28.44
C HIS A 70 3.68 15.92 -29.90
N GLU A 71 4.62 16.85 -30.15
CA GLU A 71 5.22 17.01 -31.47
C GLU A 71 6.25 15.90 -31.71
N ARG A 72 5.78 14.78 -32.26
CA ARG A 72 6.61 13.74 -32.90
C ARG A 72 5.95 13.23 -34.15
#